data_AF-A0A7C5KYU9-F1
#
_entry.id   AF-A0A7C5KYU9-F1
#
_cell.length_a   1.000
_cell.length_b   1.000
_cell.length_c   1.000
_cell.angle_alpha   90.00
_cell.angle_beta   90.00
_cell.angle_gamma   90.00
#
_symmetry.space_group_name_H-M   'P 1'
#
loop_
_entity.id
_entity.type
_entity.pdbx_description
1 polymer ?
#
loop_
_entity_poly.entity_id
_entity_poly.type
_entity_poly.pdbx_seq_one_letter_code
_entity_poly.pdbx_strand_id
1 'polypeptide(L)'
;SVFSSALDIKDSYVAHNPKSRAIRSERVPLYRIDSIAPQYIDPKDGNILLKIDTQGFEKQVLEGAKTLLPQLKGIKIEIPLYPIYEGSDFAFYEIADFMKERGFQPYSFHIEGVDLNTGRVNTIDGLFFRP
;
A
#
# COMPACT_ATOMS: atom_id res chain seq x y z
N SER A 1 -6.53 17.17 -5.42
CA SER A 1 -6.27 16.16 -4.38
C SER A 1 -4.96 16.50 -3.70
N VAL A 2 -4.85 16.25 -2.40
CA VAL A 2 -3.61 16.35 -1.61
C VAL A 2 -3.31 14.96 -1.06
N PHE A 3 -2.04 14.56 -1.01
CA PHE A 3 -1.60 13.27 -0.51
C PHE A 3 -0.37 13.43 0.38
N SER A 4 -0.11 12.42 1.20
CA SER A 4 0.99 12.38 2.17
C SER A 4 1.66 11.02 2.13
N SER A 5 2.98 11.00 2.33
CA SER A 5 3.76 9.79 2.50
C SER A 5 4.70 9.94 3.69
N ALA A 6 5.06 8.81 4.31
CA ALA A 6 6.15 8.76 5.28
C ALA A 6 7.54 8.71 4.60
N LEU A 7 7.58 8.52 3.28
CA LEU A 7 8.79 8.45 2.47
C LEU A 7 9.00 9.71 1.62
N ASP A 8 10.26 9.96 1.29
CA ASP A 8 10.62 10.99 0.33
C ASP A 8 10.23 10.55 -1.10
N ILE A 9 9.60 11.47 -1.82
CA ILE A 9 9.22 11.27 -3.22
C ILE A 9 10.44 11.42 -4.13
N LYS A 10 10.55 10.60 -5.19
CA LYS A 10 11.68 10.68 -6.11
C LYS A 10 11.67 11.98 -6.93
N ASP A 11 12.83 12.61 -7.09
CA ASP A 11 12.99 13.78 -7.97
C ASP A 11 12.58 13.47 -9.41
N SER A 12 12.87 12.25 -9.89
CA SER A 12 12.46 11.79 -11.21
C SER A 12 10.93 11.78 -11.37
N TYR A 13 10.19 11.39 -10.33
CA TYR A 13 8.73 11.43 -10.36
C TYR A 13 8.21 12.87 -10.31
N VAL A 14 8.78 13.72 -9.47
CA VAL A 14 8.42 15.16 -9.39
C VAL A 14 8.66 15.88 -10.71
N ALA A 15 9.72 15.54 -11.44
CA ALA A 15 10.00 16.13 -12.76
C ALA A 15 8.88 15.86 -13.78
N HIS A 16 8.27 14.66 -13.73
CA HIS A 16 7.16 14.27 -14.62
C HIS A 16 5.79 14.66 -14.05
N ASN A 17 5.68 14.86 -12.72
CA ASN A 17 4.46 15.27 -12.04
C ASN A 17 4.75 16.39 -11.01
N PRO A 18 4.91 17.65 -11.43
CA PRO A 18 5.35 18.74 -10.54
C PRO A 18 4.41 19.01 -9.36
N LYS A 19 3.14 18.62 -9.46
CA LYS A 19 2.13 18.75 -8.40
C LYS A 19 2.39 17.81 -7.22
N SER A 20 3.27 16.83 -7.37
CA SER A 20 3.62 15.85 -6.34
C SER A 20 4.71 16.31 -5.37
N ARG A 21 5.29 17.49 -5.59
CA ARG A 21 6.35 18.03 -4.74
C ARG A 21 5.88 18.18 -3.28
N ALA A 22 6.68 17.68 -2.35
CA ALA A 22 6.46 17.88 -0.93
C ALA A 22 6.50 19.38 -0.58
N ILE A 23 5.50 19.85 0.15
CA ILE A 23 5.38 21.27 0.56
C ILE A 23 5.64 21.49 2.06
N ARG A 24 5.55 20.43 2.87
CA ARG A 24 5.73 20.45 4.33
C ARG A 24 6.11 19.05 4.81
N SER A 25 6.82 18.98 5.93
CA SER A 25 7.02 17.76 6.70
C SER A 25 6.52 17.97 8.13
N GLU A 26 5.98 16.91 8.74
CA GLU A 26 5.52 16.91 10.11
C GLU A 26 5.96 15.64 10.83
N ARG A 27 6.10 15.71 12.15
CA ARG A 27 6.38 14.54 12.99
C ARG A 27 5.06 14.01 13.53
N VAL A 28 4.76 12.76 13.23
CA VAL A 28 3.58 12.05 13.72
C VAL A 28 4.01 10.79 14.48
N PRO A 29 3.23 10.33 15.46
CA PRO A 29 3.45 9.00 16.06
C PRO A 29 3.31 7.89 15.00
N LEU A 30 4.15 6.87 15.11
CA LEU A 30 4.09 5.67 14.25
C LEU A 30 3.77 4.45 15.11
N TYR A 31 2.75 3.70 14.70
CA TYR A 31 2.31 2.49 15.41
C TYR A 31 2.33 1.29 14.47
N ARG A 32 2.60 0.11 15.04
CA ARG A 32 2.35 -1.16 14.36
C ARG A 32 0.86 -1.45 14.39
N ILE A 33 0.30 -1.93 13.29
CA ILE A 33 -1.11 -2.35 13.22
C ILE A 33 -1.45 -3.32 14.36
N ASP A 34 -0.59 -4.30 14.61
CA ASP A 34 -0.76 -5.29 15.69
C ASP A 34 -0.91 -4.64 17.08
N SER A 35 -0.32 -3.47 17.32
CA SER A 35 -0.40 -2.78 18.62
C SER A 35 -1.71 -2.01 18.83
N ILE A 36 -2.41 -1.67 17.75
CA ILE A 36 -3.63 -0.86 17.80
C ILE A 36 -4.87 -1.66 17.41
N ALA A 37 -4.74 -2.71 16.60
CA ALA A 37 -5.84 -3.52 16.10
C ALA A 37 -6.82 -4.01 17.20
N PRO A 38 -6.37 -4.47 18.39
CA PRO A 38 -7.28 -4.92 19.44
C PRO A 38 -8.22 -3.83 19.98
N GLN A 39 -7.95 -2.55 19.72
CA GLN A 39 -8.80 -1.43 20.13
C GLN A 39 -9.95 -1.19 19.14
N TYR A 40 -9.84 -1.70 17.91
CA TYR A 40 -10.76 -1.39 16.80
C TYR A 40 -11.43 -2.62 16.18
N ILE A 41 -10.90 -3.81 16.43
CA ILE A 41 -11.34 -5.06 15.81
C ILE A 41 -11.76 -6.03 16.93
N ASP A 42 -13.00 -6.54 16.87
CA ASP A 42 -13.41 -7.64 17.73
C ASP A 42 -12.73 -8.93 17.20
N PRO A 43 -12.00 -9.69 18.04
CA PRO A 43 -11.43 -10.98 17.65
C PRO A 43 -12.45 -11.99 17.07
N LYS A 44 -13.75 -11.77 17.29
CA LYS A 44 -14.84 -12.59 16.74
C LYS A 44 -15.25 -12.20 15.32
N ASP A 45 -14.78 -11.07 14.80
CA ASP A 45 -15.08 -10.64 13.43
C ASP A 45 -14.33 -11.51 12.42
N GLY A 46 -15.04 -12.43 11.77
CA GLY A 46 -14.46 -13.36 10.80
C GLY A 46 -14.20 -12.78 9.40
N ASN A 47 -14.59 -11.53 9.14
CA ASN A 47 -14.60 -10.93 7.80
C ASN A 47 -13.82 -9.60 7.75
N ILE A 48 -12.54 -9.64 8.11
CA ILE A 48 -11.69 -8.44 8.11
C ILE A 48 -11.05 -8.23 6.74
N LEU A 49 -11.23 -7.03 6.18
CA LEU A 49 -10.53 -6.53 4.99
C LEU A 49 -9.55 -5.44 5.42
N LEU A 50 -8.26 -5.61 5.14
CA LEU A 50 -7.25 -4.56 5.38
C LEU A 50 -7.02 -3.77 4.09
N LYS A 51 -7.32 -2.47 4.09
CA LYS A 51 -6.96 -1.55 3.01
C LYS A 51 -5.64 -0.85 3.35
N ILE A 52 -4.68 -0.87 2.43
CA ILE A 52 -3.36 -0.26 2.56
C ILE A 52 -3.14 0.65 1.35
N ASP A 53 -2.93 1.93 1.64
CA ASP A 53 -2.65 3.00 0.68
C ASP A 53 -1.87 4.03 1.47
N THR A 54 -0.58 3.78 1.54
CA THR A 54 0.36 4.52 2.37
C THR A 54 1.47 5.12 1.53
N GLN A 55 1.24 5.21 0.21
CA GLN A 55 2.04 5.97 -0.71
C GLN A 55 3.52 5.60 -0.59
N GLY A 56 3.83 4.30 -0.70
CA GLY A 56 5.17 3.74 -0.65
C GLY A 56 5.55 3.06 0.68
N PHE A 57 4.72 3.17 1.73
CA PHE A 57 4.98 2.58 3.05
C PHE A 57 4.28 1.23 3.29
N GLU A 58 3.79 0.60 2.22
CA GLU A 58 2.93 -0.59 2.26
C GLU A 58 3.61 -1.78 2.96
N LYS A 59 4.90 -1.97 2.69
CA LYS A 59 5.69 -3.06 3.27
C LYS A 59 5.75 -2.96 4.80
N GLN A 60 6.02 -1.77 5.31
CA GLN A 60 6.13 -1.51 6.74
C GLN A 60 4.78 -1.69 7.44
N VAL A 61 3.67 -1.34 6.78
CA VAL A 61 2.32 -1.63 7.29
C VAL A 61 2.10 -3.13 7.41
N LEU A 62 2.44 -3.91 6.38
CA LEU A 62 2.33 -5.37 6.39
C LEU A 62 3.22 -6.00 7.47
N GLU A 63 4.45 -5.52 7.63
CA GLU A 63 5.38 -5.98 8.68
C GLU A 63 4.90 -5.63 10.10
N GLY A 64 4.13 -4.55 10.24
CA GLY A 64 3.48 -4.14 11.48
C GLY A 64 2.17 -4.88 11.79
N ALA A 65 1.67 -5.71 10.88
CA ALA A 65 0.39 -6.42 10.98
C ALA A 65 0.54 -7.95 11.07
N LYS A 66 1.70 -8.46 11.50
CA LYS A 66 2.04 -9.89 11.48
C LYS A 66 1.04 -10.76 12.23
N THR A 67 0.48 -10.29 13.35
CA THR A 67 -0.51 -11.05 14.13
C THR A 67 -1.94 -10.91 13.58
N LEU A 68 -2.23 -9.80 12.89
CA LEU A 68 -3.51 -9.58 12.23
C LEU A 68 -3.62 -10.31 10.88
N LEU A 69 -2.53 -10.40 10.11
CA LEU A 69 -2.50 -11.01 8.77
C LEU A 69 -3.12 -12.41 8.68
N PRO A 70 -2.93 -13.34 9.65
CA PRO A 70 -3.60 -14.63 9.65
C PRO A 70 -5.12 -14.56 9.79
N GLN A 71 -5.68 -13.47 10.32
CA GLN A 71 -7.11 -13.30 10.57
C GLN A 71 -7.84 -12.59 9.42
N LEU A 72 -7.10 -11.99 8.48
CA LEU A 72 -7.69 -11.26 7.35
C LEU A 72 -8.36 -12.22 6.35
N LYS A 73 -9.57 -11.86 5.93
CA LYS A 73 -10.25 -12.50 4.79
C LYS A 73 -9.78 -11.90 3.47
N GLY A 74 -9.44 -10.61 3.46
CA GLY A 74 -8.90 -9.94 2.28
C GLY A 74 -7.92 -8.80 2.57
N ILE A 75 -7.19 -8.42 1.52
CA ILE A 75 -6.31 -7.26 1.51
C ILE A 75 -6.58 -6.46 0.23
N LYS A 76 -6.78 -5.15 0.37
CA LYS A 76 -6.70 -4.20 -0.75
C LYS A 76 -5.43 -3.39 -0.58
N ILE A 77 -4.54 -3.37 -1.57
CA ILE A 77 -3.24 -2.71 -1.46
C ILE A 77 -2.94 -1.91 -2.72
N GLU A 78 -2.43 -0.69 -2.55
CA GLU A 78 -1.84 0.08 -3.65
C GLU A 78 -0.53 -0.57 -4.10
N ILE A 79 -0.36 -0.80 -5.39
CA ILE A 79 0.76 -1.50 -6.00
C ILE A 79 1.44 -0.57 -7.00
N PRO A 80 2.70 -0.16 -6.77
CA PRO A 80 3.46 0.58 -7.75
C PRO A 80 3.90 -0.33 -8.90
N LEU A 81 3.57 0.07 -10.13
CA LEU A 81 4.09 -0.50 -11.39
C LEU A 81 5.27 0.32 -11.93
N TYR A 82 5.48 1.51 -11.36
CA TYR A 82 6.63 2.37 -11.62
C TYR A 82 7.13 2.95 -10.28
N PRO A 83 8.45 3.11 -10.06
CA PRO A 83 8.97 3.63 -8.79
C PRO A 83 8.56 5.10 -8.57
N ILE A 84 7.90 5.39 -7.46
CA ILE A 84 7.43 6.74 -7.08
C ILE A 84 8.19 7.31 -5.87
N TYR A 85 8.55 6.46 -4.90
CA TYR A 85 9.19 6.84 -3.64
C TYR A 85 10.60 6.24 -3.53
N GLU A 86 11.50 6.89 -2.80
CA GLU A 86 12.84 6.33 -2.58
C GLU A 86 12.80 5.09 -1.69
N GLY A 87 13.62 4.08 -2.02
CA GLY A 87 13.65 2.80 -1.31
C GLY A 87 12.42 1.89 -1.50
N SER A 88 11.53 2.19 -2.45
CA SER A 88 10.34 1.38 -2.75
C SER A 88 10.66 0.18 -3.65
N ASP A 89 11.43 -0.79 -3.15
CA ASP A 89 11.67 -2.07 -3.86
C ASP A 89 10.48 -3.04 -3.70
N PHE A 90 9.51 -2.69 -2.85
CA PHE A 90 8.29 -3.46 -2.66
C PHE A 90 7.26 -3.05 -3.73
N ALA A 91 7.38 -3.66 -4.90
CA ALA A 91 6.58 -3.35 -6.08
C ALA A 91 5.71 -4.54 -6.48
N PHE A 92 5.25 -4.55 -7.73
CA PHE A 92 4.28 -5.52 -8.23
C PHE A 92 4.64 -6.98 -7.92
N TYR A 93 5.86 -7.42 -8.24
CA TYR A 93 6.23 -8.83 -8.08
C TYR A 93 6.39 -9.19 -6.61
N GLU A 94 6.99 -8.33 -5.80
CA GLU A 94 7.19 -8.54 -4.37
C GLU A 94 5.85 -8.59 -3.62
N ILE A 95 4.90 -7.73 -4.00
CA ILE A 95 3.54 -7.74 -3.45
C ILE A 95 2.81 -9.00 -3.89
N ALA A 96 2.87 -9.37 -5.17
CA ALA A 96 2.22 -10.57 -5.68
C ALA A 96 2.74 -11.84 -4.99
N ASP A 97 4.06 -11.96 -4.82
CA ASP A 97 4.68 -13.09 -4.12
C ASP A 97 4.30 -13.08 -2.63
N PHE A 98 4.32 -11.92 -1.97
CA PHE A 98 3.89 -11.80 -0.57
C PHE A 98 2.45 -12.30 -0.36
N MET A 99 1.52 -11.90 -1.25
CA MET A 99 0.11 -12.31 -1.20
C MET A 99 -0.02 -13.82 -1.43
N LYS A 100 0.64 -14.33 -2.48
CA LYS A 100 0.63 -15.75 -2.85
C LYS A 100 1.15 -16.64 -1.71
N GLU A 101 2.28 -16.29 -1.12
CA GLU A 101 2.87 -17.03 0.01
C GLU A 101 1.95 -17.11 1.24
N ARG A 102 1.03 -16.16 1.39
CA ARG A 102 0.08 -16.06 2.52
C ARG A 102 -1.32 -16.57 2.19
N GLY A 103 -1.45 -17.27 1.06
CA GLY A 103 -2.68 -17.93 0.62
C GLY A 103 -3.75 -16.98 0.10
N PHE A 104 -3.40 -15.72 -0.20
CA PHE A 104 -4.32 -14.79 -0.85
C PHE A 104 -4.31 -15.02 -2.36
N GLN A 105 -5.48 -14.90 -2.97
CA GLN A 105 -5.70 -15.00 -4.40
C GLN A 105 -6.09 -13.63 -4.96
N PRO A 106 -5.57 -13.24 -6.14
CA PRO A 106 -6.03 -12.04 -6.83
C PRO A 106 -7.53 -12.10 -7.12
N TYR A 107 -8.23 -11.00 -6.88
CA TYR A 107 -9.66 -10.87 -7.15
C TYR A 107 -9.94 -9.82 -8.23
N SER A 108 -9.35 -8.63 -8.09
CA SER A 108 -9.52 -7.54 -9.05
C SER A 108 -8.36 -6.56 -8.98
N PHE A 109 -8.13 -5.84 -10.08
CA PHE A 109 -7.15 -4.76 -10.17
C PHE A 109 -7.81 -3.51 -10.75
N HIS A 110 -7.54 -2.34 -10.17
CA HIS A 110 -8.04 -1.05 -10.61
C HIS A 110 -6.89 -0.11 -10.90
N ILE A 111 -6.99 0.68 -11.97
CA ILE A 111 -5.98 1.68 -12.30
C ILE A 111 -6.18 2.90 -11.40
N GLU A 112 -5.14 3.26 -10.64
CA GLU A 112 -5.18 4.43 -9.74
C GLU A 112 -4.31 5.58 -10.26
N GLY A 113 -3.22 5.28 -10.97
CA GLY A 113 -2.31 6.29 -11.50
C GLY A 113 -1.89 6.00 -12.93
N VAL A 114 -2.08 6.98 -13.82
CA VAL A 114 -1.64 6.93 -15.22
C VAL A 114 -0.91 8.20 -15.58
N ASP A 115 0.24 8.08 -16.23
CA ASP A 115 0.82 9.18 -16.99
C ASP A 115 0.01 9.37 -18.28
N LEU A 116 -0.79 10.44 -18.31
CA LEU A 116 -1.70 10.73 -19.42
C LEU A 116 -0.98 11.07 -20.73
N ASN A 117 0.31 11.42 -20.70
CA ASN A 117 1.06 11.72 -21.91
C ASN A 117 1.55 10.44 -22.59
N THR A 118 1.90 9.42 -21.81
CA THR A 118 2.47 8.16 -22.32
C THR A 118 1.47 7.00 -22.29
N GLY A 119 0.37 7.14 -21.55
CA GLY A 119 -0.56 6.05 -21.25
C GLY A 119 -0.03 5.03 -20.25
N ARG A 120 1.14 5.26 -19.67
CA ARG A 120 1.77 4.32 -18.73
C ARG A 120 1.01 4.31 -17.41
N VAL A 121 0.58 3.12 -16.97
CA VAL A 121 0.06 2.91 -15.62
C VAL A 121 1.22 2.91 -14.64
N ASN A 122 1.15 3.81 -13.65
CA ASN A 122 2.16 3.96 -12.60
C ASN A 122 1.77 3.19 -11.34
N THR A 123 0.49 3.16 -10.99
CA THR A 123 -0.04 2.47 -9.80
C THR A 123 -1.38 1.82 -10.09
N ILE A 124 -1.63 0.70 -9.43
CA ILE A 124 -2.91 0.00 -9.41
C ILE A 124 -3.33 -0.32 -7.98
N ASP A 125 -4.62 -0.41 -7.72
CA ASP A 125 -5.17 -1.02 -6.52
C ASP A 125 -5.41 -2.51 -6.77
N GLY A 126 -4.74 -3.38 -6.02
CA GLY A 126 -4.95 -4.82 -6.05
C GLY A 126 -5.84 -5.27 -4.90
N LEU A 127 -6.91 -6.01 -5.21
CA LEU A 127 -7.77 -6.67 -4.22
C LEU A 127 -7.50 -8.17 -4.22
N PHE A 128 -7.26 -8.73 -3.04
CA PHE A 128 -6.95 -10.13 -2.84
C PHE A 128 -7.79 -10.73 -1.71
N PHE A 129 -8.23 -11.98 -1.86
CA PHE A 129 -9.01 -12.71 -0.85
C PHE A 129 -8.44 -14.09 -0.59
N ARG A 130 -8.69 -14.62 0.61
CA ARG A 130 -8.51 -16.05 0.88
C ARG A 130 -9.76 -16.83 0.47
N PRO A 131 -9.61 -18.06 -0.06
CA PRO A 131 -10.74 -18.97 -0.27
C PRO A 131 -11.53 -19.17 1.04
#